data_AF-A0A3C0T696-F1
#
_entry.id   AF-A0A3C0T696-F1
#
_cell.length_a   1.000
_cell.length_b   1.000
_cell.length_c   1.000
_cell.angle_alpha   90.00
_cell.angle_beta   90.00
_cell.angle_gamma   90.00
#
_symmetry.space_group_name_H-M   'P 1'
#
loop_
_entity.id
_entity.type
_entity.pdbx_description
1 polymer ?
#
loop_
_entity_poly.entity_id
_entity_poly.type
_entity_poly.pdbx_seq_one_letter_code
_entity_poly.pdbx_strand_id
1 'polypeptide(L)'
;RYIVAIGLVLFAFTTAVAWSYYGDRAMTYLFGVKSVVFYRIAYVIGFFVAAISDTSLVWLIAAITIAFMTLPNLFTMLVLHKEMKQAIVEYWEYFNRKYPESATKDNAGRGD
;
A
#
# COMPACT_ATOMS: atom_id res chain seq x y z
N ARG A 1 -1.08 27.25 16.61
CA ARG A 1 0.09 27.42 15.70
C ARG A 1 1.04 26.21 15.73
N TYR A 2 1.29 25.57 16.87
CA TYR A 2 2.15 24.37 16.96
C TYR A 2 1.47 23.03 16.59
N ILE A 3 0.14 22.98 16.60
CA ILE A 3 -0.64 21.77 16.26
C ILE A 3 -0.31 21.27 14.85
N VAL A 4 -0.13 22.17 13.88
CA VAL A 4 0.22 21.81 12.49
C VAL A 4 1.62 21.21 12.41
N ALA A 5 2.60 21.79 13.11
CA ALA A 5 3.97 21.27 13.12
C ALA A 5 4.05 19.89 13.80
N ILE A 6 3.40 19.73 14.95
CA ILE A 6 3.33 18.44 15.66
C ILE A 6 2.61 17.40 14.81
N GLY A 7 1.48 17.76 14.19
CA GLY A 7 0.74 16.89 13.27
C GLY A 7 1.58 16.48 12.06
N LEU A 8 2.33 17.41 11.47
CA LEU A 8 3.20 17.13 10.32
C LEU A 8 4.34 16.16 10.69
N VAL A 9 4.97 16.33 11.86
CA VAL A 9 6.03 15.42 12.34
C VAL A 9 5.46 14.02 12.59
N LEU A 10 4.31 13.91 13.25
CA LEU A 10 3.67 12.61 13.49
C LEU A 10 3.26 11.94 12.16
N PHE A 11 2.74 12.70 11.20
CA PHE A 11 2.36 12.19 9.89
C PHE A 11 3.57 11.74 9.05
N ALA A 12 4.64 12.53 9.04
CA ALA A 12 5.88 12.17 8.34
C ALA A 12 6.50 10.91 8.96
N PHE A 13 6.46 10.79 10.29
CA PHE A 13 6.94 9.62 11.00
C PHE A 13 6.15 8.36 10.65
N THR A 14 4.81 8.40 10.70
CA THR A 14 3.98 7.23 10.35
C THR A 14 4.17 6.82 8.90
N THR A 15 4.30 7.80 8.00
CA THR A 15 4.59 7.56 6.58
C THR A 15 5.94 6.85 6.44
N ALA A 16 7.01 7.36 7.05
CA ALA A 16 8.34 6.74 7.00
C ALA A 16 8.34 5.30 7.55
N VAL A 17 7.60 5.03 8.64
CA VAL A 17 7.47 3.66 9.19
C VAL A 17 6.74 2.74 8.21
N ALA A 18 5.66 3.20 7.59
CA ALA A 18 4.93 2.42 6.58
C ALA A 18 5.84 2.06 5.40
N TRP A 19 6.57 3.03 4.83
CA TRP A 19 7.49 2.78 3.72
C TRP A 19 8.63 1.82 4.11
N SER A 20 9.17 1.94 5.33
CA SER A 20 10.14 0.98 5.85
C SER A 20 9.57 -0.44 5.94
N TYR A 21 8.31 -0.60 6.36
CA TYR A 21 7.66 -1.91 6.47
C TYR A 21 7.36 -2.53 5.09
N TYR A 22 6.89 -1.73 4.13
CA TYR A 22 6.68 -2.19 2.76
C TYR A 22 8.00 -2.66 2.13
N GLY A 23 9.08 -1.92 2.36
CA GLY A 23 10.43 -2.30 1.92
C GLY A 23 10.95 -3.58 2.56
N ASP A 24 10.75 -3.75 3.87
CA ASP A 24 11.11 -4.96 4.61
C ASP A 24 10.40 -6.19 4.03
N ARG A 25 9.08 -6.08 3.78
CA ARG A 25 8.31 -7.14 3.14
C ARG A 25 8.79 -7.43 1.72
N ALA A 26 8.98 -6.41 0.88
CA ALA A 26 9.46 -6.58 -0.48
C ALA A 26 10.84 -7.29 -0.53
N MET A 27 11.76 -6.89 0.36
CA MET A 27 13.09 -7.51 0.45
C MET A 27 13.04 -8.94 0.97
N THR A 28 12.14 -9.23 1.91
CA THR A 28 11.90 -10.60 2.38
C THR A 28 11.40 -11.49 1.24
N TYR A 29 10.51 -10.99 0.39
CA TYR A 29 10.02 -11.74 -0.78
C TYR A 29 11.09 -11.92 -1.86
N LEU A 30 11.98 -10.94 -2.07
CA LEU A 30 12.98 -10.96 -3.15
C LEU A 30 14.27 -11.72 -2.78
N PHE A 31 14.75 -11.59 -1.53
CA PHE A 31 16.06 -12.10 -1.10
C PHE A 31 16.03 -12.89 0.24
N GLY A 32 14.86 -13.08 0.84
CA GLY A 32 14.69 -13.82 2.09
C GLY A 32 14.92 -13.00 3.37
N VAL A 33 14.59 -13.61 4.52
CA VAL A 33 14.49 -12.96 5.85
C VAL A 33 15.80 -12.34 6.35
N LYS A 34 16.96 -12.79 5.85
CA LYS A 34 18.28 -12.30 6.30
C LYS A 34 18.67 -10.95 5.68
N SER A 35 18.06 -10.54 4.57
CA SER A 35 18.40 -9.30 3.85
C SER A 35 17.75 -8.04 4.42
N VAL A 36 16.84 -8.20 5.38
CA VAL A 36 16.09 -7.12 6.03
C VAL A 36 17.01 -6.11 6.73
N VAL A 37 18.07 -6.59 7.38
CA VAL A 37 19.01 -5.74 8.13
C VAL A 37 19.81 -4.85 7.16
N PHE A 38 20.24 -5.38 6.02
CA PHE A 38 20.92 -4.61 4.98
C PHE A 38 20.02 -3.55 4.38
N TYR A 39 18.74 -3.86 4.13
CA TYR A 39 17.76 -2.89 3.66
C TYR A 39 17.58 -1.73 4.65
N ARG A 40 17.48 -2.04 5.95
CA ARG A 40 17.33 -1.00 6.98
C ARG A 40 18.53 -0.05 7.02
N ILE A 41 19.75 -0.57 6.85
CA ILE A 41 20.97 0.26 6.75
C ILE A 41 20.92 1.13 5.50
N ALA A 42 20.56 0.56 4.34
CA ALA A 42 20.43 1.30 3.10
C ALA A 42 19.34 2.39 3.18
N TYR A 43 18.23 2.13 3.86
CA TYR A 43 17.15 3.11 4.07
C TYR A 43 17.62 4.32 4.89
N VAL A 44 18.38 4.10 5.96
CA VAL A 44 18.94 5.19 6.77
C VAL A 44 19.95 6.02 5.98
N ILE A 45 20.84 5.35 5.21
CA ILE A 45 21.79 6.04 4.34
C ILE A 45 21.05 6.85 3.26
N GLY A 46 20.02 6.28 2.65
CA GLY A 46 19.17 6.96 1.67
C GLY A 46 18.50 8.20 2.25
N PHE A 47 18.07 8.16 3.50
CA PHE A 47 17.53 9.33 4.22
C PHE A 47 18.57 10.44 4.38
N PHE A 48 19.81 10.07 4.70
CA PHE A 48 20.90 11.03 4.83
C PHE A 48 21.26 11.66 3.49
N VAL A 49 21.34 10.85 2.42
CA VAL A 49 21.57 11.32 1.05
C VAL A 49 20.43 12.24 0.59
N ALA A 50 19.18 11.89 0.90
CA ALA A 50 18.01 12.72 0.57
C ALA A 50 18.04 14.07 1.31
N ALA A 51 18.54 14.12 2.54
CA ALA A 51 18.64 15.36 3.32
C ALA A 51 19.69 16.34 2.78
N ILE A 52 20.73 15.85 2.09
CA ILE A 52 21.77 16.69 1.47
C ILE A 52 21.55 16.92 -0.04
N SER A 53 20.60 16.21 -0.65
CA SER A 53 20.28 16.32 -2.07
C SER A 53 19.31 17.47 -2.34
N ASP A 54 19.34 18.00 -3.56
CA ASP A 54 18.37 19.01 -3.98
C ASP A 54 16.94 18.48 -3.94
N THR A 55 16.04 19.28 -3.37
CA THR A 55 14.61 18.96 -3.25
C THR A 55 14.02 18.55 -4.60
N SER A 56 14.32 19.28 -5.68
CA SER A 56 13.83 18.96 -7.03
C SER A 56 14.29 17.60 -7.54
N LEU A 57 15.53 17.20 -7.24
CA LEU A 57 16.06 15.90 -7.63
C LEU A 57 15.36 14.78 -6.84
N VAL A 58 15.17 14.96 -5.53
CA VAL A 58 14.45 14.01 -4.68
C VAL A 58 13.01 13.81 -5.17
N TRP A 59 12.31 14.89 -5.50
CA TRP A 59 10.96 14.83 -6.06
C TRP A 59 10.92 14.11 -7.41
N LEU A 60 11.88 14.35 -8.30
CA LEU A 60 11.96 13.68 -9.59
C LEU A 60 12.17 12.16 -9.43
N ILE A 61 13.13 11.75 -8.60
CA ILE A 61 13.42 10.34 -8.34
C ILE A 61 12.21 9.65 -7.70
N ALA A 62 11.54 10.32 -6.75
CA ALA A 62 10.33 9.80 -6.12
C ALA A 62 9.21 9.59 -7.14
N ALA A 63 8.95 10.58 -8.01
CA ALA A 63 7.92 10.48 -9.05
C ALA A 63 8.19 9.33 -10.02
N ILE A 64 9.44 9.17 -10.49
CA ILE A 64 9.82 8.09 -11.41
C ILE A 64 9.66 6.72 -10.73
N THR A 65 10.11 6.59 -9.48
CA THR A 65 10.02 5.33 -8.72
C THR A 65 8.57 4.92 -8.50
N ILE A 66 7.70 5.86 -8.10
CA ILE A 66 6.26 5.59 -7.90
C ILE A 66 5.61 5.23 -9.23
N ALA A 67 5.90 5.95 -10.33
CA ALA A 67 5.37 5.62 -11.65
C ALA A 67 5.77 4.20 -12.07
N PHE A 68 7.05 3.86 -11.89
CA PHE A 68 7.57 2.53 -12.22
C PHE A 68 6.92 1.41 -11.41
N MET A 69 6.63 1.62 -10.11
CA MET A 69 5.90 0.66 -9.28
C MET A 69 4.41 0.58 -9.66
N THR A 70 3.80 1.71 -10.03
CA THR A 70 2.37 1.80 -10.32
C THR A 70 2.01 1.17 -11.66
N LEU A 71 2.87 1.31 -12.68
CA LEU A 71 2.65 0.74 -14.02
C LEU A 71 2.36 -0.77 -14.01
N PRO A 72 3.20 -1.65 -13.44
CA PRO A 72 2.95 -3.08 -13.41
C PRO A 72 1.77 -3.44 -12.50
N ASN A 73 1.60 -2.73 -11.37
CA ASN A 73 0.49 -2.99 -10.46
C ASN A 73 -0.86 -2.68 -11.12
N LEU A 74 -0.96 -1.55 -11.83
CA LEU A 74 -2.15 -1.17 -12.59
C LEU A 74 -2.42 -2.13 -13.74
N PHE A 75 -1.38 -2.52 -14.49
CA PHE A 75 -1.52 -3.53 -15.55
C PHE A 75 -2.05 -4.85 -14.99
N THR A 76 -1.55 -5.29 -13.83
CA THR A 76 -1.99 -6.52 -13.16
C THR A 76 -3.46 -6.41 -12.74
N MET A 77 -3.86 -5.29 -12.15
CA MET A 77 -5.27 -5.05 -11.80
C MET A 77 -6.19 -5.08 -13.03
N LEU A 78 -5.74 -4.54 -14.17
CA LEU A 78 -6.49 -4.60 -15.43
C LEU A 78 -6.60 -6.02 -15.98
N VAL A 79 -5.61 -6.88 -15.78
CA VAL A 79 -5.72 -8.29 -16.19
C VAL A 79 -6.60 -9.08 -15.22
N LEU A 80 -6.44 -8.89 -13.91
CA LEU A 80 -7.15 -9.64 -12.86
C LEU A 80 -8.57 -9.12 -12.56
N HIS A 81 -9.02 -8.00 -13.13
CA HIS A 81 -10.33 -7.42 -12.80
C HIS A 81 -11.48 -8.44 -12.99
N LYS A 82 -11.37 -9.33 -13.99
CA LYS A 82 -12.36 -10.37 -14.27
C LYS A 82 -12.37 -11.44 -13.19
N GLU A 83 -11.20 -11.90 -12.74
CA GLU A 83 -11.06 -12.89 -11.66
C GLU A 83 -11.55 -12.31 -10.34
N MET A 84 -11.21 -11.05 -10.04
CA MET A 84 -11.69 -10.36 -8.84
C MET A 84 -13.22 -10.27 -8.83
N LYS A 85 -13.85 -9.95 -9.96
CA LYS A 85 -15.31 -9.93 -10.07
C LYS A 85 -15.92 -11.31 -9.78
N GLN A 86 -15.32 -12.38 -10.30
CA GLN A 86 -15.77 -13.75 -10.04
C GLN A 86 -15.62 -14.14 -8.57
N ALA A 87 -14.46 -13.86 -7.97
CA ALA A 87 -14.19 -14.14 -6.56
C ALA A 87 -15.14 -13.36 -5.62
N ILE A 88 -15.49 -12.12 -5.97
CA ILE A 88 -16.47 -11.32 -5.21
C ILE A 88 -17.86 -11.95 -5.30
N VAL A 89 -18.31 -12.38 -6.49
CA VAL A 89 -19.61 -13.04 -6.66
C VAL A 89 -19.66 -14.34 -5.86
N GLU A 90 -18.63 -15.18 -5.97
CA GLU A 90 -18.53 -16.43 -5.22
C GLU A 90 -18.53 -16.19 -3.69
N TYR A 91 -17.82 -15.15 -3.23
CA TYR A 91 -17.84 -14.75 -1.82
C TYR A 91 -19.24 -14.36 -1.35
N TRP A 92 -19.99 -13.58 -2.13
CA TRP A 92 -21.35 -13.19 -1.79
C TRP A 92 -22.31 -14.38 -1.78
N GLU A 93 -22.17 -15.33 -2.72
CA GLU A 93 -22.93 -16.57 -2.72
C GLU A 93 -22.63 -17.43 -1.48
N TYR A 94 -21.35 -17.58 -1.15
CA TYR A 94 -20.94 -18.27 0.08
C TYR A 94 -21.48 -17.58 1.34
N PHE A 95 -21.38 -16.25 1.40
CA PHE A 95 -21.82 -15.44 2.52
C PHE A 95 -23.34 -15.57 2.74
N ASN A 96 -24.13 -15.44 1.68
CA ASN A 96 -25.59 -15.56 1.73
C ASN A 96 -26.04 -16.98 2.09
N ARG A 97 -25.32 -18.01 1.64
CA ARG A 97 -25.59 -19.41 2.05
C ARG A 97 -25.29 -19.64 3.53
N LYS A 98 -24.26 -18.98 4.08
CA LYS A 98 -23.83 -19.17 5.47
C LYS A 98 -24.60 -18.30 6.47
N TYR A 99 -25.11 -17.15 6.04
CA TYR A 99 -25.87 -16.21 6.88
C TYR A 99 -27.16 -15.74 6.16
N PRO A 100 -28.19 -16.59 6.08
CA PRO A 100 -29.41 -16.29 5.34
C PRO A 100 -30.24 -15.14 5.95
N GLU A 101 -30.19 -14.94 7.28
CA GLU A 101 -30.92 -13.85 7.95
C GLU A 101 -30.40 -12.44 7.59
N SER A 102 -29.09 -12.30 7.30
CA SER A 102 -28.51 -11.02 6.87
C SER A 102 -28.82 -10.71 5.39
N ALA A 103 -29.01 -11.72 4.56
CA ALA A 103 -29.34 -11.56 3.14
C ALA A 103 -30.77 -11.00 2.95
N THR A 104 -31.71 -11.34 3.84
CA THR A 104 -33.08 -10.83 3.84
C THR A 104 -33.15 -9.32 4.12
N LYS A 105 -32.21 -8.78 4.91
CA LYS A 105 -32.14 -7.34 5.22
C LYS A 105 -31.51 -6.52 4.09
N ASP A 106 -30.53 -7.06 3.37
CA ASP A 106 -29.90 -6.38 2.21
C ASP A 106 -30.87 -6.25 1.02
N ASN A 107 -31.67 -7.28 0.75
CA ASN A 107 -32.66 -7.24 -0.33
C ASN A 107 -33.89 -6.36 -0.02
N ALA A 108 -34.18 -6.08 1.25
CA ALA A 108 -35.31 -5.24 1.66
C ALA A 108 -35.03 -3.73 1.60
N GLY A 109 -33.75 -3.30 1.57
CA GLY A 109 -33.35 -1.87 1.50
C GLY A 109 -32.82 -1.43 0.13
N ARG A 110 -33.04 -2.26 -0.91
CA ARG A 110 -32.67 -1.98 -2.30
C ARG A 110 -33.90 -1.84 -3.22
N GLY A 111 -35.09 -1.86 -2.62
CA GLY A 111 -36.41 -1.85 -3.28
C GLY A 111 -37.15 -0.52 -3.18
N ASP A 112 -36.51 0.51 -2.64
CA ASP A 112 -36.96 1.87 -2.42
C ASP A 112 -36.11 2.90 -3.18
#